data_AF-A0A6P0T6T0-F1
#
_entry.id   AF-A0A6P0T6T0-F1
#
_cell.length_a   1.000
_cell.length_b   1.000
_cell.length_c   1.000
_cell.angle_alpha   90.00
_cell.angle_beta   90.00
_cell.angle_gamma   90.00
#
_symmetry.space_group_name_H-M   'P 1'
#
loop_
_entity.id
_entity.type
_entity.pdbx_description
1 polymer ?
#
loop_
_entity_poly.entity_id
_entity_poly.type
_entity_poly.pdbx_seq_one_letter_code
_entity_poly.pdbx_strand_id
1 'polypeptide(L)' 'EQFASERLKWKPRQALYVLLLRTYQLPEPVITPYHQEYGGCRSWIDLVEPISYQGVVPVWNDREYIEQVREIRSVIED' A
#
# COMPACT_ATOMS: atom_id res chain seq x y z
N GLU A 1 -16.67 -5.78 -4.43
CA GLU A 1 -17.47 -5.85 -3.18
C GLU A 1 -17.23 -7.11 -2.36
N GLN A 2 -17.27 -8.32 -2.95
CA GLN A 2 -17.17 -9.59 -2.20
C GLN A 2 -15.92 -9.73 -1.30
N PHE A 3 -14.74 -9.34 -1.79
CA PHE A 3 -13.47 -9.46 -1.06
C PHE A 3 -13.45 -8.67 0.26
N ALA A 4 -13.94 -7.42 0.26
CA ALA A 4 -13.95 -6.58 1.46
C ALA A 4 -14.88 -7.15 2.55
N SER A 5 -16.07 -7.61 2.15
CA SER A 5 -17.04 -8.26 3.05
C SER A 5 -16.50 -9.55 3.66
N GLU A 6 -15.77 -10.36 2.88
CA GLU A 6 -15.11 -11.57 3.37
C GLU A 6 -14.00 -11.24 4.37
N ARG A 7 -13.21 -10.19 4.09
CA ARG A 7 -12.12 -9.77 4.98
C ARG A 7 -12.59 -9.21 6.30
N LEU A 8 -13.73 -8.50 6.30
CA LEU A 8 -14.39 -8.01 7.52
C LEU A 8 -14.94 -9.17 8.38
N LYS A 9 -15.49 -10.21 7.74
CA LYS A 9 -15.99 -11.41 8.43
C LYS A 9 -14.87 -12.32 8.94
N TRP A 10 -13.65 -12.19 8.42
CA TRP A 10 -12.51 -13.00 8.80
C TRP A 10 -11.94 -12.55 10.14
N LYS A 11 -11.95 -13.45 11.14
CA LYS A 11 -11.57 -13.19 12.54
C LYS A 11 -12.38 -12.03 13.16
N PRO A 12 -13.70 -12.19 13.34
CA PRO A 12 -14.62 -11.11 13.74
C PRO A 12 -14.37 -10.54 15.14
N ARG A 13 -13.51 -11.19 15.95
CA ARG A 13 -13.07 -10.69 17.27
C ARG A 13 -11.81 -9.83 17.19
N GLN A 14 -11.22 -9.67 16.01
CA GLN A 14 -10.06 -8.80 15.77
C GLN A 14 -10.54 -7.60 14.95
N ALA A 15 -10.10 -6.41 15.36
CA ALA A 15 -10.37 -5.21 14.56
C ALA A 15 -9.76 -5.35 13.16
N LEU A 16 -10.48 -4.86 12.15
CA LEU A 16 -9.93 -4.68 10.82
C LEU A 16 -9.06 -3.41 10.84
N TYR A 17 -7.80 -3.56 10.44
CA TYR A 17 -6.89 -2.41 10.31
C TYR A 17 -6.80 -1.99 8.85
N VAL A 18 -6.85 -0.68 8.62
CA VAL A 18 -6.66 -0.07 7.30
C VAL A 18 -5.36 0.73 7.31
N LEU A 19 -4.51 0.49 6.31
CA LEU A 19 -3.28 1.25 6.08
C LEU A 19 -3.48 2.17 4.89
N LEU A 20 -3.41 3.48 5.11
CA LEU A 20 -3.53 4.49 4.07
C LEU A 20 -2.14 4.78 3.50
N LEU A 21 -1.92 4.39 2.25
CA LEU A 21 -0.63 4.56 1.58
C LEU A 21 -0.72 5.67 0.54
N ARG A 22 0.34 6.49 0.46
CA ARG A 22 0.53 7.42 -0.65
C ARG A 22 1.53 6.81 -1.63
N THR A 23 1.10 6.60 -2.86
CA THR A 23 1.94 6.02 -3.91
C THR A 23 2.62 7.11 -4.72
N TYR A 24 3.83 6.79 -5.17
CA TYR A 24 4.66 7.66 -6.00
C TYR A 24 5.08 6.90 -7.25
N GLN A 25 5.05 7.58 -8.39
CA GLN A 25 5.47 7.04 -9.65
C GLN A 25 6.97 7.25 -9.85
N LEU A 26 7.67 6.17 -10.18
CA LEU A 26 9.07 6.22 -10.61
C LEU A 26 9.15 6.87 -12.01
N PRO A 27 10.21 7.65 -12.30
CA PRO A 27 10.40 8.24 -13.63
C PRO A 27 10.46 7.20 -14.74
N GLU A 28 11.02 6.04 -14.44
CA GLU A 28 11.15 4.90 -15.34
C GLU A 28 10.90 3.58 -14.59
N PRO A 29 10.48 2.51 -15.31
CA PRO A 29 10.39 1.19 -14.72
C PRO A 29 11.75 0.69 -14.21
N VAL A 30 11.79 0.18 -12.99
CA VAL A 30 13.00 -0.45 -12.42
C VAL A 30 12.85 -1.96 -12.48
N ILE A 31 13.85 -2.64 -13.05
CA ILE A 31 13.93 -4.11 -13.07
C ILE A 31 14.73 -4.56 -11.86
N THR A 32 14.08 -5.26 -10.93
CA THR A 32 14.75 -5.86 -9.77
C THR A 32 15.04 -7.34 -10.04
N PRO A 33 16.31 -7.78 -10.05
CA PRO A 33 16.64 -9.20 -10.17
C PRO A 33 16.04 -10.01 -9.03
N TYR A 34 15.65 -11.25 -9.31
CA TYR A 34 15.18 -12.12 -8.25
C TYR A 34 16.36 -12.61 -7.40
N HIS A 35 16.26 -12.40 -6.09
CA HIS A 35 17.18 -12.95 -5.09
C HIS A 35 16.49 -14.03 -4.28
N GLN A 36 17.23 -15.07 -3.88
CA GLN A 36 16.67 -16.17 -3.08
C GLN A 36 16.05 -15.68 -1.76
N GLU A 37 16.58 -14.58 -1.21
CA GLU A 37 16.10 -13.92 0.02
C GLU A 37 14.67 -13.36 -0.09
N TYR A 38 14.19 -13.14 -1.31
CA TYR A 38 12.82 -12.69 -1.58
C TYR A 38 11.81 -13.84 -1.52
N GLY A 39 12.26 -15.09 -1.51
CA GLY A 39 11.41 -16.26 -1.46
C GLY A 39 10.73 -16.49 -0.10
N GLY A 40 9.63 -17.25 -0.12
CA GLY A 40 8.90 -17.68 1.07
C GLY A 40 7.64 -16.87 1.37
N CYS A 41 6.98 -17.18 2.49
CA CYS A 41 5.73 -16.51 2.89
C CYS A 41 6.05 -15.23 3.68
N ARG A 42 6.45 -14.18 2.97
CA ARG A 42 6.71 -12.84 3.53
C ARG A 42 5.72 -11.84 2.97
N SER A 43 5.17 -11.00 3.84
CA SER A 43 4.29 -9.90 3.41
C SER A 43 5.06 -8.64 2.99
N TRP A 44 6.27 -8.48 3.50
CA TRP A 44 7.18 -7.37 3.19
C TRP A 44 8.60 -7.94 3.06
N ILE A 45 9.35 -7.41 2.10
CA ILE A 45 10.76 -7.73 1.90
C ILE A 45 11.53 -6.43 1.75
N ASP A 46 12.76 -6.41 2.24
CA ASP A 46 13.72 -5.39 1.87
C ASP A 46 14.32 -5.75 0.53
N LEU A 47 14.48 -4.75 -0.34
CA LEU A 47 15.21 -4.94 -1.60
C LEU A 47 16.70 -5.01 -1.27
N VAL A 48 17.37 -6.07 -1.76
CA VAL A 48 18.82 -6.25 -1.63
C VAL A 48 19.55 -5.07 -2.28
N GLU A 49 19.15 -4.70 -3.50
CA GLU A 49 19.55 -3.44 -4.11
C GLU A 49 18.46 -2.37 -3.92
N PRO A 50 18.74 -1.27 -3.19
CA PRO A 50 17.78 -0.18 -3.06
C PRO A 50 17.59 0.52 -4.40
N ILE A 51 16.36 0.97 -4.66
CA ILE A 51 16.03 1.76 -5.84
C ILE A 51 16.11 3.26 -5.53
N SER A 52 16.44 4.08 -6.53
CA SER A 52 16.45 5.53 -6.35
C SER A 52 15.02 6.07 -6.25
N TYR A 53 14.80 6.96 -5.29
CA TYR A 53 13.58 7.77 -5.19
C TYR A 53 13.73 9.14 -5.85
N GLN A 54 14.84 9.40 -6.53
CA GLN A 54 15.06 10.68 -7.18
C GLN A 54 14.06 10.90 -8.31
N GLY A 55 13.40 12.07 -8.30
CA GLY A 55 12.45 12.44 -9.35
C GLY A 55 11.11 11.71 -9.26
N VAL A 56 10.85 10.94 -8.19
CA VAL A 56 9.51 10.37 -7.99
C VAL A 56 8.49 11.46 -7.80
N VAL A 57 7.32 11.28 -8.41
CA VAL A 57 6.19 12.21 -8.28
C VAL A 57 5.02 11.49 -7.64
N PRO A 58 4.26 12.15 -6.76
CA PRO A 58 3.09 11.51 -6.17
C PRO A 58 2.04 11.28 -7.26
N VAL A 59 1.40 10.10 -7.26
CA VAL A 59 0.38 9.76 -8.27
C VAL A 59 -0.83 10.69 -8.14
N TRP A 60 -1.20 11.02 -6.90
CA TRP A 60 -2.17 12.05 -6.57
C TRP A 60 -1.47 13.24 -5.94
N ASN A 61 -1.92 14.44 -6.30
CA ASN A 61 -1.48 15.64 -5.60
C ASN A 61 -1.97 15.62 -4.14
N ASP A 62 -1.44 16.51 -3.31
CA ASP A 62 -1.73 16.53 -1.86
C ASP A 62 -3.23 16.64 -1.58
N ARG A 63 -3.94 17.47 -2.35
CA ARG A 63 -5.37 17.70 -2.16
C ARG A 63 -6.17 16.44 -2.45
N GLU A 64 -5.94 15.81 -3.60
CA GLU A 64 -6.62 14.56 -4.00
C GLU A 64 -6.40 13.45 -2.97
N TYR A 65 -5.14 13.26 -2.55
CA TYR A 65 -4.81 12.26 -1.54
C TYR A 65 -5.51 12.54 -0.20
N ILE A 66 -5.48 13.79 0.28
CA ILE A 66 -6.11 14.18 1.55
C ILE A 66 -7.63 14.04 1.48
N GLU A 67 -8.26 14.39 0.36
CA GLU A 67 -9.70 14.23 0.14
C GLU A 67 -10.08 12.74 0.22
N GLN A 68 -9.33 11.84 -0.43
CA GLN A 68 -9.55 10.39 -0.36
C GLN A 68 -9.33 9.83 1.06
N VAL A 69 -8.27 10.26 1.75
CA VAL A 69 -8.00 9.87 3.15
C VAL A 69 -9.16 10.29 4.05
N ARG A 70 -9.69 11.51 3.88
CA ARG A 70 -10.81 12.02 4.67
C ARG A 70 -12.07 11.20 4.44
N GLU A 71 -12.39 10.90 3.18
CA GLU A 71 -13.54 10.08 2.81
C GLU A 71 -13.44 8.69 3.45
N ILE A 72 -12.30 8.02 3.32
CA ILE A 72 -12.09 6.69 3.93
C ILE A 72 -12.22 6.75 5.45
N ARG A 73 -11.64 7.76 6.11
CA ARG A 73 -11.76 7.91 7.58
C ARG A 73 -13.20 8.14 8.01
N SER A 74 -13.97 8.95 7.28
CA SER A 74 -15.38 9.17 7.62
C SER A 74 -16.25 7.92 7.55
N VAL A 75 -15.83 6.88 6.83
CA VAL A 75 -16.52 5.59 6.76
C VAL A 75 -16.08 4.63 7.89
N ILE A 76 -14.89 4.83 8.46
CA ILE A 76 -14.30 3.94 9.48
C ILE A 76 -14.48 4.47 10.91
N GLU A 77 -14.59 5.79 11.09
CA GLU A 77 -14.65 6.45 12.41
C GLU A 77 -16.06 6.52 13.04
N ASP A 78 -16.98 5.63 12.66
CA ASP A 78 -18.27 5.39 13.36
C ASP A 78 -18.18 4.26 14.40
#